data_AF-A0A2D0H8S2-F1
#
_entry.id   AF-A0A2D0H8S2-F1
#
_cell.length_a   1.000
_cell.length_b   1.000
_cell.length_c   1.000
_cell.angle_alpha   90.00
_cell.angle_beta   90.00
_cell.angle_gamma   90.00
#
_symmetry.space_group_name_H-M   'P 1'
#
loop_
_entity.id
_entity.type
_entity.pdbx_description
1 polymer ?
#
loop_
_entity_poly.entity_id
_entity_poly.type
_entity_poly.pdbx_seq_one_letter_code
_entity_poly.pdbx_strand_id
1 'polypeptide(L)'
;MVHALVEPTFALGVKPIIAPKDAVDKLRQLVGKLKGIEDIGLESPNLEKLLRIKPDLILGLSSHQDIYSLLSHIAPTVLATFDPDARGKGS
;
A
#
# COMPACT_ATOMS: atom_id res chain seq x y z
N MET A 1 6.12 10.58 6.89
CA MET A 1 6.12 9.11 7.08
C MET A 1 4.68 8.62 7.05
N VAL A 2 4.21 8.16 5.90
CA VAL A 2 2.82 7.76 5.63
C VAL A 2 2.81 6.27 5.25
N HIS A 3 2.36 5.39 6.16
CA HIS A 3 2.17 3.95 5.89
C HIS A 3 0.68 3.63 5.73
N ALA A 4 -0.07 4.55 5.13
CA ALA A 4 -1.49 4.72 5.38
C ALA A 4 -2.41 3.64 4.75
N LEU A 5 -1.89 2.67 4.00
CA LEU A 5 -2.75 1.76 3.22
C LEU A 5 -2.72 0.30 3.68
N VAL A 6 -1.69 -0.14 4.38
CA VAL A 6 -1.60 -1.55 4.83
C VAL A 6 -2.54 -1.85 5.99
N GLU A 7 -2.67 -0.93 6.95
CA GLU A 7 -3.58 -1.11 8.08
C GLU A 7 -5.06 -1.01 7.66
N PRO A 8 -5.51 -0.01 6.86
CA PRO A 8 -6.91 0.05 6.45
C PRO A 8 -7.33 -1.08 5.53
N THR A 9 -6.46 -1.53 4.63
CA THR A 9 -6.76 -2.70 3.76
C THR A 9 -7.00 -3.94 4.60
N PHE A 10 -6.13 -4.19 5.59
CA PHE A 10 -6.29 -5.30 6.52
C PHE A 10 -7.56 -5.20 7.36
N ALA A 11 -7.89 -4.00 7.84
CA ALA A 11 -9.13 -3.75 8.60
C ALA A 11 -10.41 -4.00 7.77
N LEU A 12 -10.35 -3.81 6.45
CA LEU A 12 -11.43 -4.13 5.51
C LEU A 12 -11.52 -5.63 5.18
N GLY A 13 -10.69 -6.47 5.81
CA GLY A 13 -10.64 -7.91 5.55
C GLY A 13 -9.85 -8.28 4.29
N VAL A 14 -9.18 -7.31 3.65
CA VAL A 14 -8.34 -7.54 2.47
C VAL A 14 -6.90 -7.70 2.91
N LYS A 15 -6.32 -8.88 2.65
CA LYS A 15 -4.93 -9.15 2.97
C LYS A 15 -4.05 -8.79 1.76
N PRO A 16 -3.11 -7.85 1.88
CA PRO A 16 -2.20 -7.54 0.79
C PRO A 16 -1.27 -8.72 0.51
N ILE A 17 -1.01 -9.00 -0.76
CA ILE A 17 -0.03 -10.03 -1.18
C ILE A 17 1.41 -9.49 -1.13
N ILE A 18 1.57 -8.17 -1.27
CA ILE A 18 2.85 -7.48 -1.26
C ILE A 18 2.70 -6.10 -0.61
N ALA A 19 3.66 -5.69 0.21
CA ALA A 19 3.69 -4.39 0.87
C ALA A 19 5.11 -4.01 1.31
N PRO A 20 5.39 -2.71 1.61
CA PRO A 20 6.66 -2.31 2.21
C PRO A 20 6.88 -2.99 3.55
N LYS A 21 8.09 -3.52 3.78
CA LYS A 21 8.44 -4.30 4.98
C LYS A 21 8.11 -3.60 6.30
N ASP A 22 8.40 -2.31 6.41
CA ASP A 22 8.11 -1.50 7.59
C ASP A 22 6.63 -1.39 7.91
N ALA A 23 5.78 -1.26 6.89
CA ALA A 23 4.33 -1.28 7.05
C ALA A 23 3.83 -2.66 7.50
N VAL A 24 4.40 -3.74 6.94
CA VAL A 24 4.08 -5.12 7.37
C VAL A 24 4.52 -5.37 8.81
N ASP A 25 5.71 -4.93 9.20
CA ASP A 25 6.23 -5.14 10.55
C ASP A 25 5.43 -4.36 11.60
N LYS A 26 4.96 -3.16 11.28
CA LYS A 26 4.00 -2.42 12.12
C LYS A 26 2.67 -3.16 12.25
N LEU A 27 2.10 -3.62 11.15
CA LEU A 27 0.85 -4.39 11.19
C LEU A 27 1.03 -5.67 12.03
N ARG A 28 2.18 -6.36 11.92
CA ARG A 28 2.51 -7.53 12.76
C ARG A 28 2.49 -7.21 14.26
N GLN A 29 2.96 -6.04 14.66
CA GLN A 29 2.91 -5.61 16.07
C GLN A 29 1.47 -5.41 16.55
N LEU A 30 0.56 -4.98 15.67
CA LEU A 30 -0.84 -4.72 16.00
C LEU A 30 -1.70 -5.99 16.02
N VAL A 31 -1.56 -6.86 15.03
CA VAL A 31 -2.47 -8.01 14.81
C VAL A 31 -1.81 -9.36 15.04
N GLY A 32 -0.52 -9.37 15.42
CA GLY A 32 0.25 -10.58 15.68
C GLY A 32 0.77 -11.25 14.39
N LYS A 33 0.49 -12.55 14.23
CA LYS A 33 1.12 -13.35 13.16
C LYS A 33 0.56 -13.01 11.77
N LEU A 34 1.37 -12.34 10.94
CA LEU A 34 1.14 -12.16 9.50
C LEU A 34 2.11 -12.99 8.67
N LYS A 35 1.58 -13.87 7.83
CA LYS A 35 2.32 -14.71 6.87
C LYS A 35 1.90 -14.41 5.44
N GLY A 36 2.79 -14.62 4.47
CA GLY A 36 2.45 -14.53 3.05
C GLY A 36 2.17 -13.12 2.54
N ILE A 37 2.88 -12.13 3.09
CA ILE A 37 2.96 -10.78 2.51
C ILE A 37 4.42 -10.59 2.10
N GLU A 38 4.65 -10.42 0.80
CA GLU A 38 5.98 -10.19 0.24
C GLU A 38 6.42 -8.74 0.41
N ASP A 39 7.75 -8.51 0.44
CA ASP A 39 8.33 -7.18 0.55
C ASP A 39 8.57 -6.54 -0.83
N ILE A 40 7.98 -5.37 -1.06
CA ILE A 40 8.12 -4.58 -2.29
C ILE A 40 9.36 -3.67 -2.29
N GLY A 41 9.98 -3.44 -1.14
CA GLY A 41 11.04 -2.45 -0.94
C GLY A 41 10.56 -1.22 -0.16
N LEU A 42 11.51 -0.50 0.45
CA LEU A 42 11.25 0.59 1.41
C LEU A 42 11.12 1.97 0.74
N GLU A 43 12.08 2.33 -0.13
CA GLU A 43 12.22 3.70 -0.67
C GLU A 43 11.53 3.87 -2.03
N SER A 44 11.64 2.85 -2.88
CA SER A 44 11.01 2.81 -4.20
C SER A 44 10.43 1.40 -4.43
N PRO A 45 9.18 1.29 -4.91
CA PRO A 45 8.58 -0.01 -5.19
C PRO A 45 9.35 -0.72 -6.32
N ASN A 46 9.70 -1.99 -6.09
CA ASN A 46 10.35 -2.80 -7.11
C ASN A 46 9.34 -3.22 -8.21
N LEU A 47 9.39 -2.53 -9.35
CA LEU A 47 8.48 -2.77 -10.47
C LEU A 47 8.65 -4.17 -11.09
N GLU A 48 9.86 -4.73 -11.11
CA GLU A 48 10.08 -6.09 -11.62
C GLU A 48 9.37 -7.14 -10.76
N LYS A 49 9.37 -6.95 -9.43
CA LYS A 49 8.61 -7.82 -8.52
C LYS A 49 7.11 -7.69 -8.77
N LEU A 50 6.60 -6.47 -8.94
CA LEU A 50 5.18 -6.25 -9.26
C LEU A 50 4.77 -6.96 -10.55
N LEU A 51 5.60 -6.89 -11.60
CA LEU A 51 5.35 -7.58 -12.86
C LEU A 51 5.34 -9.12 -12.73
N ARG A 52 6.17 -9.67 -11.85
CA ARG A 52 6.20 -11.12 -11.58
C ARG A 52 4.99 -11.60 -10.79
N ILE A 53 4.60 -10.83 -9.78
CA ILE A 53 3.50 -11.17 -8.87
C ILE A 53 2.13 -10.94 -9.51
N LYS A 54 2.03 -9.99 -10.46
CA LYS A 54 0.80 -9.64 -11.20
C LYS A 54 -0.37 -9.33 -10.25
N PRO A 55 -0.28 -8.22 -9.49
CA PRO A 55 -1.39 -7.80 -8.64
C PRO A 55 -2.64 -7.51 -9.47
N ASP A 56 -3.80 -7.66 -8.85
CA ASP A 56 -5.10 -7.29 -9.42
C ASP A 56 -5.52 -5.85 -9.08
N LEU A 57 -4.91 -5.26 -8.04
CA LEU A 57 -5.09 -3.88 -7.61
C LEU A 57 -3.81 -3.35 -6.96
N ILE A 58 -3.43 -2.11 -7.27
CA ILE A 58 -2.35 -1.38 -6.61
C ILE A 58 -2.95 -0.20 -5.84
N LEU A 59 -2.64 -0.15 -4.54
CA LEU A 59 -3.02 0.94 -3.66
C LEU A 59 -1.77 1.77 -3.35
N GLY A 60 -1.69 2.95 -3.94
CA GLY A 60 -0.59 3.88 -3.78
C GLY A 60 -1.00 5.13 -3.02
N LEU A 61 0.00 5.91 -2.63
CA LEU A 61 -0.18 7.25 -2.06
C LEU A 61 0.05 8.32 -3.12
N SER A 62 -0.44 9.54 -2.91
CA SER A 62 -0.20 10.70 -3.79
C SER A 62 1.28 10.95 -4.10
N SER A 63 2.21 10.53 -3.23
CA SER A 63 3.66 10.57 -3.49
C SER A 63 4.12 9.71 -4.67
N HIS A 64 3.30 8.77 -5.13
CA HIS A 64 3.59 7.90 -6.27
C HIS A 64 3.06 8.47 -7.59
N GLN A 65 2.62 9.74 -7.60
CA GLN A 65 2.07 10.38 -8.80
C GLN A 65 3.01 10.30 -10.00
N ASP A 66 4.32 10.48 -9.78
CA ASP A 66 5.34 10.45 -10.84
C ASP A 66 5.48 9.07 -11.50
N ILE A 67 5.12 8.00 -10.77
CA ILE A 67 5.18 6.62 -11.28
C ILE A 67 3.79 6.03 -11.53
N TYR A 68 2.72 6.82 -11.42
CA TYR A 68 1.34 6.33 -11.55
C TYR A 68 1.08 5.64 -12.89
N SER A 69 1.60 6.21 -13.97
CA SER A 69 1.47 5.61 -15.32
C SER A 69 2.08 4.22 -15.34
N LEU A 70 3.30 4.05 -14.81
CA LEU A 70 3.97 2.75 -14.76
C LEU A 70 3.18 1.72 -13.93
N LEU A 71 2.67 2.13 -12.77
CA LEU A 71 1.85 1.26 -11.93
C LEU A 71 0.53 0.87 -12.62
N SER A 72 -0.11 1.82 -13.31
CA SER A 72 -1.37 1.60 -14.04
C SER A 72 -1.23 0.66 -15.23
N HIS A 73 -0.03 0.53 -15.80
CA HIS A 73 0.25 -0.50 -16.83
C HIS A 73 0.36 -1.91 -16.23
N ILE A 74 0.66 -2.02 -14.93
CA ILE A 74 0.78 -3.32 -14.25
C ILE A 74 -0.58 -3.81 -13.77
N ALA A 75 -1.35 -2.94 -13.12
CA ALA A 75 -2.69 -3.26 -12.59
C ALA A 75 -3.51 -1.97 -12.39
N PRO A 76 -4.85 -2.06 -12.25
CA PRO A 76 -5.67 -0.95 -11.77
C PRO A 76 -5.03 -0.31 -10.54
N THR A 77 -4.77 1.00 -10.61
CA THR A 77 -4.03 1.72 -9.57
C THR A 77 -4.90 2.83 -8.99
N VAL A 78 -5.00 2.90 -7.67
CA VAL A 78 -5.69 3.98 -6.95
C VAL A 78 -4.69 4.69 -6.07
N LEU A 79 -4.62 6.02 -6.19
CA LEU A 79 -3.82 6.85 -5.30
C LEU A 79 -4.70 7.47 -4.21
N ALA A 80 -4.40 7.16 -2.96
CA ALA A 80 -4.99 7.83 -1.81
C ALA A 80 -4.21 9.10 -1.49
N THR A 81 -4.93 10.19 -1.24
CA THR A 81 -4.36 11.42 -0.70
C THR A 81 -4.62 11.44 0.80
N PHE A 82 -3.58 11.72 1.59
CA PHE A 82 -3.77 11.99 3.00
C PHE A 82 -4.10 13.48 3.15
N ASP A 83 -5.38 13.81 3.30
CA ASP A 83 -5.81 15.14 3.69
C ASP A 83 -5.75 15.25 5.23
N PRO A 84 -4.79 15.99 5.81
CA PRO A 84 -4.70 16.16 7.26
C PRO A 84 -5.93 16.89 7.84
N ASP A 85 -6.64 17.68 7.04
CA ASP A 85 -7.84 18.44 7.44
C ASP A 85 -9.14 17.64 7.30
N ALA A 86 -9.09 16.44 6.70
CA ALA A 86 -10.25 15.54 6.66
C ALA A 86 -10.65 14.97 8.04
N ARG A 87 -9.85 15.21 9.08
CA ARG A 87 -10.25 15.00 10.48
C ARG A 87 -11.22 16.09 10.95
N GLY A 88 -12.45 16.00 10.49
CA GLY A 88 -13.56 16.73 11.09
C GLY A 88 -13.93 18.04 10.39
N LYS A 89 -14.59 17.93 9.24
CA LYS A 89 -15.72 18.84 8.95
C LYS A 89 -17.02 18.15 9.31
N GLY A 90 -17.18 17.93 10.62
CA GLY A 90 -18.47 17.68 11.24
C GLY A 90 -18.88 18.95 11.98
N SER A 91 -19.43 19.91 11.25
CA SER A 91 -20.29 21.01 11.74
C SER A 91 -20.98 21.65 10.54
#